data_AF-A0A1X6Z0M4-F1
#
_entry.id   AF-A0A1X6Z0M4-F1
#
_cell.length_a   1.000
_cell.length_b   1.000
_cell.length_c   1.000
_cell.angle_alpha   90.00
_cell.angle_beta   90.00
_cell.angle_gamma   90.00
#
_symmetry.space_group_name_H-M   'P 1'
#
loop_
_entity.id
_entity.type
_entity.pdbx_description
1 polymer ?
#
loop_
_entity_poly.entity_id
_entity_poly.type
_entity_poly.pdbx_seq_one_letter_code
_entity_poly.pdbx_strand_id
1 'polypeptide(L)'
;MLLATLLGVMLVAASAVGLQLRGASNAKVLAALERRHVTALDTASIRELLRARLSAAEARADGLPPRDGSPVTLAYRGVEWEVRLNDIDGLVDLYLAPPEVLALLPIDGAELYRRREAMQTSLPPGTRYASERQTLARLGYDAATRAELYPLVTQVARTGGINPDIAPDALREKALRLQALDRAAGQAAELRIRRLGPEDRPL
;
A
#
# COMPACT_ATOMS: atom_id res chain seq x y z
N MET A 1 47.20 -51.01 12.25
CA MET A 1 46.97 -49.81 13.09
C MET A 1 46.88 -48.52 12.28
N LEU A 2 47.77 -48.25 11.33
CA LEU A 2 47.77 -47.02 10.50
C LEU A 2 46.44 -46.71 9.78
N LEU A 3 45.72 -47.72 9.29
CA LEU A 3 44.44 -47.52 8.61
C LEU A 3 43.34 -47.02 9.57
N ALA A 4 43.33 -47.54 10.80
CA ALA A 4 42.34 -47.18 11.81
C ALA A 4 42.57 -45.75 12.34
N THR A 5 43.84 -45.34 12.49
CA THR A 5 44.17 -43.96 12.86
C THR A 5 43.82 -42.96 11.75
N LEU A 6 44.08 -43.30 10.48
CA LEU A 6 43.66 -42.49 9.33
C LEU A 6 42.13 -42.29 9.28
N LEU A 7 41.35 -43.37 9.46
CA LEU A 7 39.89 -43.30 9.52
C LEU A 7 39.40 -42.45 10.69
N GLY A 8 40.02 -42.57 11.86
CA GLY A 8 39.70 -41.74 13.02
C GLY A 8 39.95 -40.24 12.77
N VAL A 9 41.09 -39.90 12.17
CA VAL A 9 41.43 -38.51 11.82
C VAL A 9 40.47 -37.95 10.77
N MET A 10 40.13 -38.73 9.74
CA MET A 10 39.15 -38.30 8.72
C MET A 10 37.76 -38.05 9.32
N LEU A 11 37.31 -38.90 10.26
CA LEU A 11 36.02 -38.72 10.91
C LEU A 11 35.97 -37.44 11.77
N VAL A 12 37.04 -37.17 12.51
CA VAL A 12 37.16 -35.93 13.30
C VAL A 12 37.21 -34.70 12.39
N ALA A 13 37.99 -34.76 11.31
CA ALA A 13 38.05 -33.68 10.32
C ALA A 13 36.70 -33.41 9.65
N ALA A 14 35.99 -34.47 9.21
CA ALA A 14 34.66 -34.36 8.62
C ALA A 14 33.64 -33.77 9.61
N SER A 15 33.69 -34.18 10.88
CA SER A 15 32.83 -33.64 11.93
C SER A 15 33.12 -32.16 12.20
N ALA A 16 34.39 -31.76 12.24
CA ALA A 16 34.81 -30.37 12.40
C ALA A 16 34.36 -29.49 11.23
N VAL A 17 34.51 -29.97 9.98
CA VAL A 17 34.02 -29.26 8.78
C VAL A 17 32.50 -29.12 8.81
N GLY A 18 31.76 -30.16 9.19
CA GLY A 18 30.30 -30.10 9.33
C GLY A 18 29.84 -29.06 10.37
N LEU A 19 30.53 -28.96 11.51
CA LEU A 19 30.28 -27.94 12.53
C LEU A 19 30.58 -26.53 12.02
N GLN A 20 31.69 -26.33 11.32
CA GLN A 20 32.06 -25.04 10.72
C GLN A 20 31.04 -24.59 9.66
N LEU A 21 30.57 -25.50 8.80
CA LEU A 21 29.54 -25.20 7.79
C LEU A 21 28.21 -24.80 8.45
N ARG A 22 27.80 -25.48 9.52
CA ARG A 22 26.61 -25.11 10.30
C ARG A 22 26.78 -23.75 10.97
N GLY A 23 27.95 -23.48 11.56
CA GLY A 23 28.28 -22.18 12.15
C GLY A 23 28.18 -21.04 11.13
N ALA A 24 28.76 -21.21 9.94
CA ALA A 24 28.68 -20.24 8.86
C ALA A 24 27.25 -20.04 8.34
N SER A 25 26.46 -21.12 8.22
CA SER A 25 25.05 -21.04 7.83
C SER A 25 24.24 -20.26 8.86
N ASN A 26 24.42 -20.54 10.15
CA ASN A 26 23.74 -19.84 11.23
C ASN A 26 24.10 -18.35 11.23
N ALA A 27 25.38 -18.01 11.08
CA ALA A 27 25.83 -16.63 10.99
C ALA A 27 25.18 -15.89 9.80
N LYS A 28 25.06 -16.54 8.63
CA LYS A 28 24.37 -15.96 7.46
C LYS A 28 22.89 -15.70 7.72
N VAL A 29 22.20 -16.65 8.36
CA VAL A 29 20.78 -16.49 8.70
C VAL A 29 20.59 -15.36 9.70
N LEU A 30 21.41 -15.32 10.76
CA LEU A 30 21.36 -14.24 11.76
C LEU A 30 21.63 -12.88 11.13
N ALA A 31 22.66 -12.76 10.28
CA ALA A 31 22.95 -11.50 9.58
C ALA A 31 21.81 -11.08 8.64
N ALA A 32 21.13 -12.03 8.00
CA ALA A 32 19.96 -11.73 7.16
C ALA A 32 18.76 -11.27 8.00
N LEU A 33 18.53 -11.87 9.17
CA LEU A 33 17.48 -11.47 10.11
C LEU A 33 17.77 -10.09 10.70
N GLU A 34 19.00 -9.83 11.11
CA GLU A 34 19.45 -8.53 11.62
C GLU A 34 19.22 -7.43 10.58
N ARG A 35 19.67 -7.63 9.33
CA ARG A 35 19.41 -6.67 8.25
C ARG A 35 17.93 -6.41 8.05
N ARG A 36 17.09 -7.45 8.01
CA ARG A 36 15.64 -7.30 7.88
C ARG A 36 15.04 -6.51 9.04
N HIS A 37 15.53 -6.75 10.25
CA HIS A 37 15.06 -6.05 11.45
C HIS A 37 15.45 -4.57 11.42
N VAL A 38 16.70 -4.24 11.07
CA VAL A 38 17.17 -2.85 10.91
C VAL A 38 16.35 -2.12 9.85
N THR A 39 16.17 -2.72 8.67
CA THR A 39 15.33 -2.14 7.60
C THR A 39 13.89 -1.89 8.06
N ALA A 40 13.31 -2.82 8.83
CA ALA A 40 11.95 -2.65 9.37
C ALA A 40 11.86 -1.51 10.40
N LEU A 41 12.86 -1.38 11.29
CA LEU A 41 12.94 -0.29 12.25
C LEU A 41 13.13 1.07 11.57
N ASP A 42 14.01 1.15 10.58
CA ASP A 42 14.21 2.39 9.82
C ASP A 42 12.94 2.79 9.05
N THR A 43 12.27 1.82 8.41
CA THR A 43 10.99 2.06 7.73
C THR A 43 9.93 2.58 8.70
N ALA A 44 9.82 1.99 9.89
CA ALA A 44 8.88 2.45 10.93
C ALA A 44 9.24 3.86 11.43
N SER A 45 10.52 4.15 11.63
CA SER A 45 11.01 5.46 12.08
C SER A 45 10.74 6.55 11.05
N ILE A 46 10.99 6.28 9.77
CA ILE A 46 10.69 7.20 8.67
C ILE A 46 9.19 7.46 8.61
N ARG A 47 8.35 6.42 8.75
CA ARG A 47 6.89 6.57 8.76
C ARG A 47 6.42 7.47 9.90
N GLU A 48 6.91 7.27 11.12
CA GLU A 48 6.54 8.11 12.26
C GLU A 48 7.03 9.55 12.11
N LEU A 49 8.24 9.77 11.58
CA LEU A 49 8.74 11.10 11.25
C LEU A 49 7.86 11.82 10.23
N LEU A 50 7.47 11.12 9.15
CA LEU A 50 6.57 11.68 8.14
C LEU A 50 5.16 11.93 8.70
N ARG A 51 4.65 11.03 9.55
CA ARG A 51 3.36 11.21 10.23
C ARG A 51 3.36 12.44 11.12
N ALA A 52 4.40 12.62 11.93
CA ALA A 52 4.57 13.79 12.78
C ALA A 52 4.64 15.09 11.94
N ARG A 53 5.35 15.04 10.81
CA ARG A 53 5.39 16.16 9.86
C ARG A 53 4.03 16.42 9.22
N LEU A 54 3.27 15.40 8.83
CA LEU A 54 1.92 15.56 8.28
C LEU A 54 1.00 16.27 9.28
N SER A 55 1.03 15.85 10.55
CA SER A 55 0.25 16.53 11.60
C SER A 55 0.70 17.96 11.88
N ALA A 56 1.98 18.26 11.69
CA ALA A 56 2.52 19.62 11.89
C ALA A 56 2.37 20.51 10.63
N ALA A 57 2.34 19.91 9.44
CA ALA A 57 2.34 20.61 8.15
C ALA A 57 0.95 21.04 7.70
N GLU A 58 -0.13 20.48 8.28
CA GLU A 58 -1.43 21.15 8.28
C GLU A 58 -1.33 22.59 8.85
N ALA A 59 -0.24 22.92 9.58
CA ALA A 59 0.09 24.30 9.97
C ALA A 59 1.19 25.00 9.11
N ARG A 60 2.06 24.28 8.36
CA ARG A 60 3.10 24.82 7.45
C ARG A 60 3.51 23.81 6.37
N ALA A 61 3.31 24.12 5.09
CA ALA A 61 3.36 23.17 3.96
C ALA A 61 4.76 22.70 3.48
N ASP A 62 5.86 23.07 4.12
CA ASP A 62 7.20 22.85 3.56
C ASP A 62 7.78 21.46 3.89
N GLY A 63 8.19 20.72 2.84
CA GLY A 63 9.05 19.54 2.96
C GLY A 63 8.36 18.18 3.10
N LEU A 64 7.08 18.07 2.73
CA LEU A 64 6.37 16.79 2.59
C LEU A 64 6.46 16.25 1.16
N PRO A 65 6.48 14.91 0.98
CA PRO A 65 6.26 14.32 -0.34
C PRO A 65 4.89 14.74 -0.91
N PRO A 66 4.77 14.92 -2.24
CA PRO A 66 3.49 15.09 -2.90
C PRO A 66 2.52 13.95 -2.55
N ARG A 67 1.23 14.27 -2.49
CA ARG A 67 0.14 13.34 -2.11
C ARG A 67 -0.36 12.45 -3.24
N ASP A 68 0.23 12.57 -4.41
CA ASP A 68 -0.13 11.85 -5.63
C ASP A 68 0.74 10.60 -5.87
N GLY A 69 1.50 10.16 -4.87
CA GLY A 69 2.35 8.98 -4.98
C GLY A 69 3.64 9.18 -5.77
N SER A 70 3.96 10.41 -6.15
CA SER A 70 5.25 10.76 -6.77
C SER A 70 6.41 10.37 -5.84
N PRO A 71 7.45 9.70 -6.36
CA PRO A 71 8.59 9.28 -5.55
C PRO A 71 9.43 10.48 -5.11
N VAL A 72 9.81 10.49 -3.83
CA VAL A 72 10.76 11.44 -3.27
C VAL A 72 11.85 10.68 -2.54
N THR A 73 13.11 11.04 -2.80
CA THR A 73 14.25 10.47 -2.11
C THR A 73 14.47 11.16 -0.77
N LEU A 74 14.55 10.38 0.31
CA LEU A 74 14.83 10.83 1.66
C LEU A 74 16.10 10.15 2.17
N ALA A 75 17.08 10.95 2.60
CA ALA A 75 18.24 10.43 3.32
C ALA A 75 17.91 10.21 4.81
N TYR A 76 18.09 8.98 5.31
CA TYR A 76 17.92 8.64 6.73
C TYR A 76 19.06 7.73 7.17
N ARG A 77 19.79 8.16 8.20
CA ARG A 77 20.95 7.43 8.77
C ARG A 77 22.00 6.99 7.72
N GLY A 78 22.25 7.85 6.73
CA GLY A 78 23.23 7.59 5.67
C GLY A 78 22.75 6.63 4.56
N VAL A 79 21.47 6.25 4.56
CA VAL A 79 20.84 5.45 3.50
C VAL A 79 19.78 6.30 2.80
N GLU A 80 19.71 6.20 1.48
CA GLU A 80 18.66 6.83 0.67
C GLU A 80 17.43 5.92 0.58
N TRP A 81 16.26 6.51 0.81
CA TRP A 81 14.97 5.82 0.78
C TRP A 81 14.05 6.50 -0.23
N GLU A 82 13.45 5.71 -1.12
CA GLU A 82 12.32 6.18 -1.92
C GLU A 82 11.05 6.16 -1.06
N VAL A 83 10.44 7.33 -0.91
CA VAL A 83 9.20 7.52 -0.16
C VAL A 83 8.11 8.03 -1.11
N ARG A 84 6.92 7.46 -0.98
CA ARG A 84 5.72 7.90 -1.71
C ARG A 84 4.61 8.15 -0.70
N LEU A 85 3.89 9.25 -0.89
CA LEU A 85 2.70 9.58 -0.12
C LEU A 85 1.49 9.57 -1.05
N ASN A 86 0.50 8.75 -0.76
CA ASN A 86 -0.78 8.75 -1.46
C ASN A 86 -1.86 9.26 -0.52
N ASP A 87 -2.67 10.19 -0.98
CA ASP A 87 -3.93 10.52 -0.32
C ASP A 87 -4.99 9.46 -0.67
N ILE A 88 -5.79 9.06 0.31
CA ILE A 88 -6.76 7.98 0.17
C ILE A 88 -7.84 8.29 -0.88
N ASP A 89 -8.16 9.58 -1.05
CA ASP A 89 -9.16 10.02 -2.02
C ASP A 89 -8.63 9.96 -3.47
N GLY A 90 -7.32 9.80 -3.67
CA GLY A 90 -6.69 9.56 -4.98
C GLY A 90 -6.59 8.09 -5.37
N LEU A 91 -6.99 7.16 -4.48
CA LEU A 91 -6.89 5.72 -4.69
C LEU A 91 -8.26 5.09 -4.98
N VAL A 92 -8.27 3.94 -5.65
CA VAL A 92 -9.50 3.20 -5.96
C VAL A 92 -9.96 2.40 -4.74
N ASP A 93 -11.15 2.68 -4.22
CA ASP A 93 -11.71 1.93 -3.09
C ASP A 93 -12.22 0.54 -3.52
N LEU A 94 -11.69 -0.52 -2.92
CA LEU A 94 -12.05 -1.88 -3.29
C LEU A 94 -13.47 -2.29 -2.89
N TYR A 95 -14.13 -1.56 -1.98
CA TYR A 95 -15.47 -1.90 -1.51
C TYR A 95 -16.54 -0.97 -2.10
N LEU A 96 -16.26 0.33 -2.13
CA LEU A 96 -17.24 1.37 -2.45
C LEU A 96 -17.17 1.86 -3.89
N ALA A 97 -16.05 1.65 -4.60
CA ALA A 97 -15.89 2.22 -5.93
C ALA A 97 -16.92 1.67 -6.92
N PRO A 98 -17.59 2.53 -7.72
CA PRO A 98 -18.50 2.05 -8.74
C PRO A 98 -17.71 1.38 -9.91
N PRO A 99 -18.38 0.61 -10.78
CA PRO A 99 -17.73 -0.13 -11.86
C PRO A 99 -16.78 0.72 -12.73
N GLU A 100 -17.16 1.95 -13.03
CA GLU A 100 -16.40 2.91 -13.82
C GLU A 100 -15.08 3.33 -13.16
N VAL A 101 -15.05 3.42 -11.83
CA VAL A 101 -13.82 3.73 -11.07
C VAL A 101 -12.95 2.48 -10.92
N LEU A 102 -13.54 1.29 -10.75
CA LEU A 102 -12.79 0.03 -10.75
C LEU A 102 -12.09 -0.24 -12.09
N ALA A 103 -12.71 0.20 -13.20
CA ALA A 103 -12.14 0.09 -14.55
C ALA A 103 -10.88 0.94 -14.78
N LEU A 104 -10.53 1.84 -13.84
CA LEU A 104 -9.29 2.62 -13.93
C LEU A 104 -8.05 1.75 -13.68
N LEU A 105 -8.19 0.69 -12.88
CA LEU A 105 -7.10 -0.20 -12.53
C LEU A 105 -6.53 -0.94 -13.75
N PRO A 106 -5.26 -1.38 -13.73
CA PRO A 106 -4.62 -2.10 -14.84
C PRO A 106 -5.06 -3.58 -14.93
N ILE A 107 -6.35 -3.84 -14.71
CA ILE A 107 -6.97 -5.18 -14.72
C ILE A 107 -8.39 -5.07 -15.28
N ASP A 108 -9.05 -6.21 -15.51
CA ASP A 108 -10.46 -6.24 -15.89
C ASP A 108 -11.33 -5.74 -14.72
N GLY A 109 -11.78 -4.48 -14.81
CA GLY A 109 -12.64 -3.84 -13.81
C GLY A 109 -14.03 -4.47 -13.70
N ALA A 110 -14.57 -5.03 -14.79
CA ALA A 110 -15.87 -5.72 -14.76
C ALA A 110 -15.75 -7.05 -14.01
N GLU A 111 -14.67 -7.79 -14.25
CA GLU A 111 -14.38 -9.00 -13.47
C GLU A 111 -14.11 -8.68 -12.00
N LEU A 112 -13.35 -7.63 -11.70
CA LEU A 112 -13.12 -7.16 -10.34
C LEU A 112 -14.44 -6.84 -9.63
N TYR A 113 -15.34 -6.09 -10.29
CA TYR A 113 -16.66 -5.77 -9.76
C TYR A 113 -17.45 -7.04 -9.45
N ARG A 114 -17.54 -8.00 -10.39
CA ARG A 114 -18.24 -9.28 -10.18
C ARG A 114 -17.68 -10.07 -8.99
N ARG A 115 -16.35 -10.20 -8.91
CA ARG A 115 -15.69 -10.93 -7.80
C ARG A 115 -15.92 -10.23 -6.47
N ARG A 116 -15.88 -8.90 -6.46
CA ARG A 116 -16.15 -8.09 -5.27
C ARG A 116 -17.59 -8.28 -4.79
N GLU A 117 -18.58 -8.18 -5.68
CA GLU A 117 -19.98 -8.40 -5.32
C GLU A 117 -20.19 -9.79 -4.71
N ALA A 118 -19.71 -10.84 -5.38
CA ALA A 118 -19.79 -12.21 -4.88
C ALA A 118 -19.09 -12.38 -3.52
N MET A 119 -17.93 -11.75 -3.35
CA MET A 119 -17.20 -11.73 -2.08
C MET A 119 -18.02 -11.05 -0.98
N GLN A 120 -18.56 -9.85 -1.23
CA GLN A 120 -19.34 -9.10 -0.24
C GLN A 120 -20.62 -9.83 0.18
N THR A 121 -21.34 -10.44 -0.77
CA THR A 121 -22.54 -11.25 -0.46
C THR A 121 -22.19 -12.47 0.41
N SER A 122 -20.97 -13.00 0.30
CA SER A 122 -20.51 -14.15 1.10
C SER A 122 -20.07 -13.80 2.53
N LEU A 123 -19.99 -12.51 2.89
CA LEU A 123 -19.51 -12.09 4.21
C LEU A 123 -20.64 -12.11 5.25
N PRO A 124 -20.47 -12.83 6.38
CA PRO A 124 -21.41 -12.73 7.48
C PRO A 124 -21.52 -11.29 7.98
N PRO A 125 -22.73 -10.83 8.39
CA PRO A 125 -22.89 -9.53 9.03
C PRO A 125 -21.95 -9.38 10.23
N GLY A 126 -21.36 -8.20 10.39
CA GLY A 126 -20.41 -7.91 11.49
C GLY A 126 -19.00 -8.48 11.30
N THR A 127 -18.69 -9.08 10.17
CA THR A 127 -17.33 -9.53 9.85
C THR A 127 -16.40 -8.32 9.71
N ARG A 128 -15.19 -8.41 10.30
CA ARG A 128 -14.15 -7.41 10.08
C ARG A 128 -13.65 -7.50 8.64
N TYR A 129 -13.53 -6.36 7.98
CA TYR A 129 -12.91 -6.30 6.66
C TYR A 129 -11.46 -6.79 6.75
N ALA A 130 -11.08 -7.63 5.78
CA ALA A 130 -9.70 -8.05 5.60
C ALA A 130 -8.87 -6.84 5.14
N SER A 131 -7.54 -6.88 5.31
CA SER A 131 -6.68 -5.83 4.74
C SER A 131 -6.77 -5.80 3.22
N GLU A 132 -6.28 -4.73 2.60
CA GLU A 132 -6.27 -4.56 1.14
C GLU A 132 -5.55 -5.73 0.47
N ARG A 133 -4.40 -6.15 1.02
CA ARG A 133 -3.63 -7.31 0.51
C ARG A 133 -4.39 -8.61 0.60
N GLN A 134 -5.05 -8.85 1.74
CA GLN A 134 -5.86 -10.06 1.94
C GLN A 134 -7.08 -10.06 1.03
N THR A 135 -7.67 -8.90 0.79
CA THR A 135 -8.81 -8.73 -0.09
C THR A 135 -8.43 -9.02 -1.54
N LEU A 136 -7.33 -8.44 -2.04
CA LEU A 136 -6.84 -8.76 -3.39
C LEU A 136 -6.50 -10.25 -3.53
N ALA A 137 -5.96 -10.89 -2.49
CA ALA A 137 -5.71 -12.34 -2.51
C ALA A 137 -7.02 -13.13 -2.54
N ARG A 138 -8.04 -12.72 -1.79
CA ARG A 138 -9.38 -13.34 -1.78
C ARG A 138 -10.12 -13.17 -3.10
N LEU A 139 -9.87 -12.07 -3.80
CA LEU A 139 -10.35 -11.82 -5.16
C LEU A 139 -9.60 -12.66 -6.22
N GLY A 140 -8.65 -13.51 -5.81
CA GLY A 140 -7.98 -14.47 -6.67
C GLY A 140 -6.83 -13.89 -7.50
N TYR A 141 -6.33 -12.70 -7.16
CA TYR A 141 -5.13 -12.14 -7.81
C TYR A 141 -3.87 -12.79 -7.25
N ASP A 142 -2.90 -13.07 -8.12
CA ASP A 142 -1.62 -13.66 -7.75
C ASP A 142 -0.67 -12.65 -7.07
N ALA A 143 0.51 -13.10 -6.64
CA ALA A 143 1.44 -12.25 -5.90
C ALA A 143 1.96 -11.06 -6.72
N ALA A 144 2.19 -11.25 -8.03
CA ALA A 144 2.70 -10.20 -8.91
C ALA A 144 1.63 -9.12 -9.14
N THR A 145 0.43 -9.53 -9.53
CA THR A 145 -0.72 -8.63 -9.73
C THR A 145 -1.05 -7.87 -8.45
N ARG A 146 -0.99 -8.54 -7.29
CA ARG A 146 -1.19 -7.86 -6.00
C ARG A 146 -0.14 -6.79 -5.71
N ALA A 147 1.12 -7.03 -6.07
CA ALA A 147 2.17 -6.04 -5.86
C ALA A 147 1.95 -4.79 -6.72
N GLU A 148 1.46 -4.97 -7.94
CA GLU A 148 1.12 -3.88 -8.86
C GLU A 148 -0.12 -3.09 -8.44
N LEU A 149 -1.16 -3.79 -7.95
CA LEU A 149 -2.42 -3.15 -7.54
C LEU A 149 -2.35 -2.46 -6.19
N TYR A 150 -1.57 -3.01 -5.24
CA TYR A 150 -1.50 -2.50 -3.87
C TYR A 150 -1.25 -0.98 -3.74
N PRO A 151 -0.36 -0.33 -4.52
CA PRO A 151 -0.18 1.12 -4.43
C PRO A 151 -1.32 1.96 -5.02
N LEU A 152 -2.30 1.35 -5.70
CA LEU A 152 -3.37 2.02 -6.44
C LEU A 152 -4.74 1.92 -5.77
N VAL A 153 -4.84 1.15 -4.68
CA VAL A 153 -6.12 0.78 -4.07
C VAL A 153 -6.17 1.13 -2.59
N THR A 154 -7.39 1.32 -2.09
CA THR A 154 -7.69 1.60 -0.69
C THR A 154 -8.97 0.86 -0.27
N GLN A 155 -9.27 0.87 1.03
CA GLN A 155 -10.52 0.37 1.62
C GLN A 155 -11.11 1.33 2.66
N VAL A 156 -10.54 2.52 2.73
CA VAL A 156 -10.88 3.54 3.73
C VAL A 156 -11.34 4.84 3.08
N ALA A 157 -11.56 4.85 1.75
CA ALA A 157 -12.06 6.06 1.11
C ALA A 157 -13.45 6.39 1.66
N ARG A 158 -13.71 7.68 1.84
CA ARG A 158 -15.01 8.14 2.35
C ARG A 158 -16.11 8.00 1.31
N THR A 159 -15.73 7.96 0.04
CA THR A 159 -16.62 7.86 -1.11
C THR A 159 -16.11 6.77 -2.04
N GLY A 160 -16.98 6.21 -2.88
CA GLY A 160 -16.55 5.35 -3.99
C GLY A 160 -15.88 6.11 -5.15
N GLY A 161 -15.89 7.45 -5.12
CA GLY A 161 -15.27 8.27 -6.16
C GLY A 161 -13.75 8.31 -6.04
N ILE A 162 -13.10 8.81 -7.09
CA ILE A 162 -11.67 9.08 -7.14
C ILE A 162 -11.44 10.56 -7.44
N ASN A 163 -10.52 11.20 -6.71
CA ASN A 163 -10.09 12.57 -6.98
C ASN A 163 -8.91 12.56 -7.96
N PRO A 164 -9.09 13.03 -9.21
CA PRO A 164 -8.03 12.99 -10.21
C PRO A 164 -6.84 13.91 -9.90
N ASP A 165 -7.02 14.96 -9.11
CA ASP A 165 -5.94 15.94 -8.84
C ASP A 165 -4.83 15.37 -7.95
N ILE A 166 -5.17 14.37 -7.14
CA ILE A 166 -4.29 13.68 -6.19
C ILE A 166 -4.15 12.18 -6.53
N ALA A 167 -4.64 11.75 -7.68
CA ALA A 167 -4.51 10.37 -8.12
C ALA A 167 -3.07 10.07 -8.58
N PRO A 168 -2.56 8.86 -8.32
CA PRO A 168 -1.32 8.38 -8.91
C PRO A 168 -1.30 8.52 -10.42
N ASP A 169 -0.12 8.77 -11.01
CA ASP A 169 0.02 8.96 -12.46
C ASP A 169 -0.57 7.81 -13.29
N ALA A 170 -0.48 6.57 -12.79
CA ALA A 170 -1.08 5.39 -13.40
C ALA A 170 -2.62 5.48 -13.54
N LEU A 171 -3.29 6.26 -12.69
CA LEU A 171 -4.74 6.45 -12.67
C LEU A 171 -5.17 7.83 -13.18
N ARG A 172 -4.31 8.84 -13.02
CA ARG A 172 -4.63 10.27 -13.21
C ARG A 172 -5.31 10.58 -14.55
N GLU A 173 -4.74 10.11 -15.65
CA GLU A 173 -5.28 10.39 -16.99
C GLU A 173 -6.68 9.79 -17.18
N LYS A 174 -6.87 8.54 -16.75
CA LYS A 174 -8.17 7.87 -16.85
C LYS A 174 -9.20 8.50 -15.91
N ALA A 175 -8.80 8.90 -14.70
CA ALA A 175 -9.66 9.57 -13.73
C ALA A 175 -10.12 10.95 -14.22
N LEU A 176 -9.23 11.73 -14.86
CA LEU A 176 -9.59 13.01 -15.49
C LEU A 176 -10.63 12.83 -16.60
N ARG A 177 -10.48 11.80 -17.43
CA ARG A 177 -11.46 11.48 -18.48
C ARG A 177 -12.81 11.10 -17.90
N LEU A 178 -12.83 10.28 -16.85
CA LEU A 178 -14.06 9.88 -16.15
C LEU A 178 -14.80 11.11 -15.59
N GLN A 179 -14.08 11.99 -14.89
CA GLN A 179 -14.67 13.22 -14.35
C GLN A 179 -15.24 14.14 -15.45
N ALA A 180 -14.57 14.20 -16.61
CA ALA A 180 -15.07 14.97 -17.76
C ALA A 180 -16.38 14.37 -18.32
N LEU A 181 -16.50 13.04 -18.37
CA LEU A 181 -17.72 12.35 -18.77
C LEU A 181 -18.88 12.60 -17.78
N ASP A 182 -18.62 12.52 -16.47
CA ASP A 182 -19.64 12.77 -15.44
C ASP A 182 -20.18 14.21 -15.51
N ARG A 183 -19.29 15.18 -15.74
CA ARG A 183 -19.68 16.58 -15.96
C ARG A 183 -20.51 16.74 -17.22
N ALA A 184 -20.13 16.09 -18.33
CA ALA A 184 -20.88 16.12 -19.58
C ALA A 184 -22.25 15.43 -19.48
N ALA A 185 -22.37 14.41 -18.63
CA ALA A 185 -23.60 13.68 -18.35
C ALA A 185 -24.54 14.37 -17.34
N GLY A 186 -24.17 15.55 -16.82
CA GLY A 186 -25.02 16.35 -15.93
C GLY A 186 -25.07 15.87 -14.48
N GLN A 187 -24.18 14.96 -14.05
CA GLN A 187 -24.09 14.49 -12.66
C GLN A 187 -23.29 15.44 -11.74
N ALA A 188 -23.00 16.66 -12.20
CA ALA A 188 -22.21 17.63 -11.46
C ALA A 188 -23.02 18.30 -10.34
N ALA A 189 -22.97 17.70 -9.15
CA ALA A 189 -23.27 18.31 -7.84
C ALA A 189 -24.71 18.84 -7.59
N GLU A 190 -25.31 18.41 -6.49
CA GLU A 190 -26.52 19.03 -5.92
C GLU A 190 -26.18 20.45 -5.42
N LEU A 191 -26.50 21.48 -6.20
CA LEU A 191 -26.39 22.88 -5.79
C LEU A 191 -27.51 23.22 -4.78
N ARG A 192 -27.28 23.01 -3.48
CA ARG A 192 -28.21 23.45 -2.43
C ARG A 192 -28.08 24.95 -2.19
N ILE A 193 -28.90 25.75 -2.88
CA ILE A 193 -29.09 27.16 -2.57
C ILE A 193 -30.16 27.28 -1.47
N ARG A 194 -29.75 27.62 -0.23
CA ARG A 194 -30.67 27.99 0.85
C ARG A 194 -30.75 29.51 0.96
N ARG A 195 -31.96 30.08 0.88
CA ARG A 195 -32.20 31.49 1.22
C ARG A 195 -32.10 31.65 2.74
N LEU A 196 -31.20 32.52 3.21
CA LEU A 196 -31.15 32.92 4.62
C LEU A 196 -32.36 33.82 4.91
N GLY A 197 -33.14 33.45 5.92
CA GLY A 197 -34.21 34.30 6.47
C GLY A 197 -33.63 35.39 7.38
N PRO A 198 -34.39 36.47 7.67
CA PRO A 198 -33.95 37.54 8.57
C PRO A 198 -33.61 37.07 10.00
N GLU A 199 -34.04 35.86 10.37
CA GLU A 199 -33.78 35.19 11.66
C GLU A 199 -32.31 34.69 11.80
N ASP A 200 -31.56 34.53 10.70
CA ASP A 200 -30.27 33.81 10.68
C ASP A 200 -29.02 34.73 10.83
N ARG A 201 -29.19 36.02 11.18
CA ARG A 201 -28.05 36.90 11.47
C ARG A 201 -27.68 36.82 12.96
N PRO A 202 -26.43 36.46 13.31
CA PRO A 202 -25.99 36.61 14.70
C PRO A 202 -26.00 38.10 15.06
N LEU A 203 -26.53 38.40 16.25
CA LEU A 203 -26.44 39.72 16.90
C LEU A 203 -24.98 40.12 17.11
#